data_AF-A0A7J5VB82-F1
#
_entry.id   AF-A0A7J5VB82-F1
#
_cell.length_a   1.000
_cell.length_b   1.000
_cell.length_c   1.000
_cell.angle_alpha   90.00
_cell.angle_beta   90.00
_cell.angle_gamma   90.00
#
_symmetry.space_group_name_H-M   'P 1'
#
loop_
_entity.id
_entity.type
_entity.pdbx_description
1 polymer ?
#
loop_
_entity_poly.entity_id
_entity_poly.type
_entity_poly.pdbx_seq_one_letter_code
_entity_poly.pdbx_strand_id
1 'polypeptide(L)'
;MKFSEAVKPISYLKTHASEVVRDVAENRKTLIITHNGEAKVILQDVKVYEKTQESIALLKMLALSGREIKKGNYKTLEKSFENVRNHINLKNYTQNCMRNVYLFKNIPIVVMSLQN
;
A
#
# COMPACT_ATOMS: atom_id res chain seq x y z
N MET A 1 -29.86 0.98 -1.32
CA MET A 1 -29.78 0.77 -2.78
C MET A 1 -31.11 0.19 -3.24
N LYS A 2 -31.73 0.75 -4.28
CA LYS A 2 -32.83 0.06 -4.97
C LYS A 2 -32.21 -0.99 -5.89
N PHE A 3 -32.36 -2.27 -5.55
CA PHE A 3 -31.71 -3.37 -6.30
C PHE A 3 -32.23 -3.52 -7.73
N SER A 4 -33.48 -3.13 -8.01
CA SER A 4 -34.09 -3.22 -9.35
C SER A 4 -33.38 -2.38 -10.42
N GLU A 5 -32.78 -1.26 -10.06
CA GLU A 5 -32.04 -0.38 -10.98
C GLU A 5 -30.57 -0.82 -11.14
N ALA A 6 -30.04 -1.52 -10.14
CA ALA A 6 -28.66 -1.97 -10.10
C ALA A 6 -28.42 -3.28 -10.87
N VAL A 7 -29.45 -4.03 -11.25
CA VAL A 7 -29.31 -5.32 -11.94
C VAL A 7 -29.60 -5.15 -13.44
N LYS A 8 -28.64 -5.52 -14.30
CA LYS A 8 -28.78 -5.45 -15.76
C LYS A 8 -28.31 -6.76 -16.42
N PRO A 9 -28.98 -7.26 -17.48
CA PRO A 9 -28.49 -8.43 -18.20
C PRO A 9 -27.25 -8.09 -19.03
N ILE A 10 -26.42 -9.09 -19.32
CA ILE A 10 -25.21 -8.94 -20.14
C ILE A 10 -25.52 -8.37 -21.54
N SER A 11 -26.70 -8.67 -22.09
CA SER A 11 -27.14 -8.16 -23.39
C SER A 11 -27.30 -6.63 -23.38
N TYR A 12 -27.70 -6.04 -22.25
CA TYR A 12 -27.78 -4.60 -22.08
C TYR A 12 -26.39 -3.95 -22.11
N LEU A 13 -25.42 -4.58 -21.44
CA LEU A 13 -24.04 -4.10 -21.45
C LEU A 13 -23.41 -4.18 -22.84
N LYS A 14 -23.71 -5.24 -23.62
CA LYS A 14 -23.22 -5.38 -25.01
C LYS A 14 -23.72 -4.26 -25.94
N THR A 15 -24.91 -3.75 -25.69
CA THR A 15 -25.56 -2.73 -26.53
C THR A 15 -25.23 -1.30 -26.09
N HIS A 16 -24.98 -1.06 -24.79
CA HIS A 16 -24.82 0.27 -24.20
C HIS A 16 -23.51 0.42 -23.41
N ALA A 17 -22.46 -0.32 -23.77
CA ALA A 17 -21.22 -0.41 -22.98
C ALA A 17 -20.65 0.96 -22.57
N SER A 18 -20.46 1.87 -23.53
CA SER A 18 -19.86 3.18 -23.29
C SER A 18 -20.69 4.06 -22.36
N GLU A 19 -22.02 4.07 -22.53
CA GLU A 19 -22.94 4.84 -21.68
C GLU A 19 -22.94 4.28 -20.25
N VAL A 20 -23.02 2.95 -20.11
CA VAL A 20 -23.03 2.29 -18.81
C VAL A 20 -21.72 2.51 -18.06
N VAL A 21 -20.56 2.40 -18.73
CA VAL A 21 -19.26 2.67 -18.09
C VAL A 21 -19.18 4.14 -17.64
N ARG A 22 -19.64 5.07 -18.48
CA ARG A 22 -19.66 6.49 -18.14
C ARG A 22 -20.56 6.78 -16.94
N ASP A 23 -21.79 6.27 -16.94
CA ASP A 23 -22.72 6.43 -15.82
C ASP A 23 -22.17 5.85 -14.52
N VAL A 24 -21.53 4.67 -14.58
CA VAL A 24 -20.92 4.04 -13.41
C VAL A 24 -19.79 4.89 -12.84
N ALA A 25 -18.89 5.40 -13.69
CA ALA A 25 -17.75 6.20 -13.29
C ALA A 25 -18.16 7.59 -12.76
N GLU A 26 -19.03 8.30 -13.48
CA GLU A 26 -19.45 9.66 -13.12
C GLU A 26 -20.31 9.67 -11.84
N ASN A 27 -21.21 8.69 -11.71
CA ASN A 27 -22.15 8.64 -10.58
C ASN A 27 -21.70 7.71 -9.45
N ARG A 28 -20.47 7.16 -9.52
CA ARG A 28 -19.90 6.27 -8.49
C ARG A 28 -20.83 5.09 -8.16
N LYS A 29 -21.47 4.52 -9.19
CA LYS A 29 -22.46 3.46 -9.04
C LYS A 29 -21.81 2.09 -8.96
N THR A 30 -22.63 1.10 -8.64
CA THR A 30 -22.30 -0.31 -8.70
C THR A 30 -23.47 -1.05 -9.34
N LEU A 31 -23.18 -1.83 -10.39
CA LEU A 31 -24.15 -2.60 -11.14
C LEU A 31 -23.82 -4.09 -11.03
N ILE A 32 -24.85 -4.90 -10.95
CA ILE A 32 -24.80 -6.36 -11.00
C ILE A 32 -25.19 -6.78 -12.41
N ILE A 33 -24.30 -7.49 -13.08
CA ILE A 33 -24.52 -8.00 -14.43
C ILE A 33 -24.97 -9.46 -14.35
N THR A 34 -26.12 -9.75 -14.98
CA THR A 34 -26.67 -11.11 -15.06
C THR A 34 -26.41 -11.77 -16.40
N HIS A 35 -26.25 -13.10 -16.38
CA HIS A 35 -26.20 -13.95 -17.57
C HIS A 35 -27.23 -15.07 -17.37
N ASN A 36 -28.15 -15.24 -18.32
CA ASN A 36 -29.27 -16.18 -18.21
C ASN A 36 -30.08 -16.03 -16.90
N GLY A 37 -30.29 -14.80 -16.46
CA GLY A 37 -31.04 -14.50 -15.22
C GLY A 37 -30.23 -14.62 -13.92
N GLU A 38 -28.99 -15.11 -13.97
CA GLU A 38 -28.14 -15.26 -12.79
C GLU A 38 -27.10 -14.15 -12.69
N ALA A 39 -26.91 -13.57 -11.51
CA ALA A 39 -25.83 -12.62 -11.25
C ALA A 39 -24.45 -13.28 -11.40
N LYS A 40 -23.57 -12.71 -12.23
CA LYS A 40 -22.23 -13.27 -12.50
C LYS A 40 -21.10 -12.28 -12.26
N VAL A 41 -21.31 -10.99 -12.55
CA VAL A 41 -20.24 -9.97 -12.53
C VAL A 41 -20.76 -8.69 -11.88
N ILE A 42 -19.86 -7.92 -11.29
CA ILE A 42 -20.14 -6.58 -10.78
C ILE A 42 -19.35 -5.58 -11.61
N LEU A 43 -20.00 -4.50 -12.06
CA LEU A 43 -19.37 -3.33 -12.65
C LEU A 43 -19.42 -2.19 -11.63
N GLN A 44 -18.26 -1.62 -11.29
CA GLN A 44 -18.14 -0.59 -10.26
C GLN A 44 -17.09 0.45 -10.68
N ASP A 45 -17.29 1.69 -10.23
CA ASP A 45 -16.28 2.74 -10.36
C ASP A 45 -14.97 2.34 -9.64
N VAL A 46 -13.84 2.55 -10.31
CA VAL A 46 -12.52 2.14 -9.79
C VAL A 46 -12.16 2.85 -8.48
N LYS A 47 -12.52 4.14 -8.33
CA LYS A 47 -12.19 4.88 -7.10
C LYS A 47 -13.01 4.39 -5.91
N VAL A 48 -14.27 4.00 -6.14
CA VAL A 48 -15.10 3.35 -5.11
C VAL A 48 -14.52 1.99 -4.73
N TYR A 49 -14.07 1.20 -5.71
CA TYR A 49 -13.43 -0.08 -5.47
C TYR A 49 -12.15 0.06 -4.63
N GLU A 50 -11.24 0.95 -5.03
CA GLU A 50 -9.98 1.23 -4.32
C GLU A 50 -10.22 1.67 -2.88
N LYS A 51 -11.12 2.63 -2.67
CA LYS A 51 -11.48 3.10 -1.33
C LYS A 51 -12.05 1.97 -0.45
N THR A 52 -12.79 1.04 -1.07
CA THR A 52 -13.31 -0.14 -0.36
C THR A 52 -12.15 -1.08 0.03
N GLN A 53 -11.18 -1.32 -0.86
CA GLN A 53 -10.00 -2.12 -0.55
C GLN A 53 -9.16 -1.51 0.57
N GLU A 54 -8.92 -0.19 0.54
CA GLU A 54 -8.24 0.54 1.61
C GLU A 54 -8.95 0.41 2.95
N SER A 55 -10.28 0.54 2.95
CA SER A 55 -11.09 0.39 4.16
C SER A 55 -10.99 -1.02 4.74
N ILE A 56 -11.02 -2.06 3.89
CA ILE A 56 -10.85 -3.45 4.32
C ILE A 56 -9.44 -3.67 4.89
N ALA A 57 -8.40 -3.11 4.26
CA ALA A 57 -7.02 -3.20 4.75
C ALA A 57 -6.88 -2.56 6.14
N LEU A 58 -7.46 -1.37 6.34
CA LEU A 58 -7.49 -0.70 7.64
C LEU A 58 -8.20 -1.55 8.70
N LEU A 59 -9.38 -2.10 8.38
CA LEU A 59 -10.11 -2.98 9.29
C LEU A 59 -9.31 -4.23 9.67
N LYS A 60 -8.58 -4.83 8.72
CA LYS A 60 -7.67 -5.95 8.99
C LYS A 60 -6.53 -5.54 9.93
N MET A 61 -5.91 -4.39 9.71
CA MET A 61 -4.87 -3.85 10.59
C MET A 61 -5.40 -3.66 12.01
N LEU A 62 -6.57 -3.04 12.18
CA LEU A 62 -7.20 -2.84 13.49
C LEU A 62 -7.51 -4.17 14.19
N ALA A 63 -8.06 -5.14 13.46
CA ALA A 63 -8.35 -6.47 13.99
C ALA A 63 -7.07 -7.21 14.43
N LEU A 64 -5.98 -7.09 13.67
CA LEU A 64 -4.66 -7.62 14.04
C LEU A 64 -4.13 -6.94 15.29
N SER A 65 -4.10 -5.61 15.32
CA SER A 65 -3.63 -4.83 16.48
C SER A 65 -4.41 -5.17 17.75
N GLY A 66 -5.74 -5.29 17.66
CA GLY A 66 -6.58 -5.68 18.79
C GLY A 66 -6.23 -7.07 19.34
N ARG A 67 -5.83 -8.03 18.49
CA ARG A 67 -5.36 -9.35 18.94
C ARG A 67 -3.99 -9.28 19.61
N GLU A 68 -3.07 -8.49 19.09
CA GLU A 68 -1.72 -8.37 19.66
C GLU A 68 -1.73 -7.65 21.01
N ILE A 69 -2.60 -6.64 21.19
CA ILE A 69 -2.82 -5.99 22.48
C ILE A 69 -3.32 -7.01 23.52
N LYS A 70 -4.30 -7.85 23.17
CA LYS A 70 -4.82 -8.90 24.07
C LYS A 70 -3.77 -9.94 24.46
N LYS A 71 -2.78 -10.19 23.61
CA LYS A 71 -1.64 -11.08 23.90
C LYS A 71 -0.51 -10.39 24.68
N GLY A 72 -0.61 -9.09 24.94
CA GLY A 72 0.49 -8.31 25.53
C GLY A 72 1.65 -8.03 24.57
N ASN A 73 1.50 -8.31 23.27
CA ASN A 73 2.54 -8.08 22.27
C ASN A 73 2.46 -6.66 21.71
N TYR A 74 2.81 -5.68 22.54
CA TYR A 74 2.91 -4.28 22.16
C TYR A 74 4.09 -3.61 22.86
N LYS A 75 4.49 -2.43 22.37
CA LYS A 75 5.52 -1.60 22.98
C LYS A 75 4.91 -0.26 23.37
N THR A 76 5.43 0.36 24.42
CA THR A 76 5.06 1.74 24.75
C THR A 76 5.52 2.70 23.66
N LEU A 77 4.90 3.88 23.61
CA LEU A 77 5.25 4.92 22.67
C LEU A 77 6.74 5.30 22.78
N GLU A 78 7.21 5.50 24.01
CA GLU A 78 8.60 5.84 24.32
C GLU A 78 9.58 4.79 23.78
N LYS A 79 9.36 3.50 24.10
CA LYS A 79 10.19 2.39 23.62
C LYS A 79 10.19 2.30 22.09
N SER A 80 9.07 2.64 21.45
CA SER A 80 8.94 2.59 19.99
C SER A 80 9.77 3.70 19.32
N PHE A 81 9.68 4.94 19.81
CA PHE A 81 10.49 6.06 19.30
C PHE A 81 12.00 5.88 19.57
N GLU A 82 12.35 5.35 20.75
CA GLU A 82 13.74 4.99 21.07
C GLU A 82 14.29 4.00 20.03
N ASN A 83 13.55 2.92 19.75
CA ASN A 83 13.95 1.92 18.77
C ASN A 83 14.14 2.53 17.36
N VAL A 84 13.21 3.39 16.91
CA VAL A 84 13.31 4.04 15.60
C VAL A 84 14.54 4.94 15.53
N ARG A 85 14.78 5.75 16.56
CA ARG A 85 15.96 6.64 16.61
C ARG A 85 17.27 5.86 16.57
N ASN A 86 17.34 4.76 17.32
CA ASN A 86 18.51 3.88 17.31
C ASN A 86 18.76 3.29 15.91
N HIS A 87 17.71 2.85 15.20
CA HIS A 87 17.85 2.33 13.83
C HIS A 87 18.33 3.39 12.83
N ILE A 88 17.83 4.62 12.93
CA ILE A 88 18.26 5.74 12.07
C ILE A 88 19.74 6.04 12.35
N ASN A 89 20.14 6.14 13.61
CA ASN A 89 21.52 6.41 13.99
C ASN A 89 22.47 5.31 13.50
N LEU A 90 22.12 4.04 13.66
CA LEU A 90 22.94 2.91 13.19
C LEU A 90 23.14 2.91 11.67
N LYS A 91 22.13 3.31 10.90
CA LYS A 91 22.27 3.50 9.44
C LYS A 91 23.22 4.66 9.10
N ASN A 92 23.15 5.76 9.85
CA ASN A 92 24.05 6.90 9.65
C ASN A 92 25.50 6.54 10.01
N TYR A 93 25.72 5.76 11.06
CA TYR A 93 27.05 5.26 11.42
C TYR A 93 27.63 4.34 10.34
N THR A 94 26.85 3.38 9.82
CA THR A 94 27.32 2.48 8.76
C THR A 94 27.60 3.21 7.44
N GLN A 95 26.78 4.20 7.08
CA GLN A 95 27.05 5.06 5.92
C GLN A 95 28.30 5.93 6.11
N ASN A 96 28.50 6.52 7.29
CA ASN A 96 29.69 7.32 7.58
C ASN A 96 30.98 6.48 7.63
N CYS A 97 30.93 5.27 8.19
CA CYS A 97 32.06 4.33 8.16
C CYS A 97 32.41 3.92 6.72
N MET A 98 31.42 3.59 5.88
CA MET A 98 31.66 3.30 4.47
C MET A 98 32.28 4.50 3.76
N ARG A 99 31.74 5.71 3.96
CA ARG A 99 32.25 6.95 3.34
C ARG A 99 33.69 7.27 3.78
N ASN A 100 34.04 7.07 5.05
CA ASN A 100 35.41 7.22 5.52
C ASN A 100 36.36 6.17 4.93
N VAL A 101 35.94 4.90 4.81
CA VAL A 101 36.76 3.86 4.15
C VAL A 101 37.05 4.20 2.68
N TYR A 102 36.09 4.78 1.96
CA TYR A 102 36.32 5.26 0.59
C TYR A 102 37.24 6.50 0.52
N LEU A 103 37.23 7.36 1.56
CA LEU A 103 38.17 8.49 1.67
C LEU A 103 39.60 8.02 2.00
N PHE A 104 39.76 6.97 2.82
CA PHE A 104 41.08 6.37 3.11
C PHE A 104 41.67 5.61 1.92
N LYS A 105 40.86 5.11 0.99
CA LYS A 105 41.33 4.47 -0.26
C LYS A 105 41.87 5.45 -1.30
N ASN A 106 41.67 6.75 -1.12
CA ASN A 106 42.15 7.81 -2.01
C ASN A 106 43.27 8.68 -1.40
N ILE A 107 43.93 8.21 -0.33
CA ILE A 107 45.19 8.80 0.11
C ILE A 107 46.27 8.26 -0.85
N PRO A 108 46.97 9.10 -1.65
CA PRO A 108 48.13 8.64 -2.38
C PRO A 108 49.13 8.13 -1.35
N ILE A 109 49.48 6.84 -1.45
CA ILE A 109 50.63 6.26 -0.77
C ILE A 109 51.84 7.04 -1.28
N VAL A 110 52.23 8.10 -0.57
CA VAL A 110 53.52 8.76 -0.79
C VAL A 110 54.55 7.75 -0.31
N VAL A 111 55.07 7.03 -1.30
CA VAL A 111 56.17 6.09 -1.20
C VAL A 111 57.32 6.76 -0.47
N MET A 112 57.62 6.19 0.69
CA MET A 112 58.94 5.95 1.25
C MET A 112 60.10 6.56 0.45
N SER A 113 60.55 7.72 0.89
CA SER A 113 61.83 8.31 0.50
C SER A 113 62.14 9.39 1.52
N LEU A 114 62.96 9.08 2.51
CA LEU A 114 63.94 10.01 3.11
C LEU A 114 64.82 9.22 4.11
N GLN A 115 66.01 8.90 3.59
CA GLN A 115 67.33 8.99 4.22
C GLN A 115 67.76 7.97 5.29
N ASN A 116 68.85 7.30 4.89
CA ASN A 116 69.89 6.56 5.61
C ASN A 116 69.58 5.16 6.13
#